data_AF-A0A1H1X4T4-F1
#
_entry.id   AF-A0A1H1X4T4-F1
#
_cell.length_a   1.000
_cell.length_b   1.000
_cell.length_c   1.000
_cell.angle_alpha   90.00
_cell.angle_beta   90.00
_cell.angle_gamma   90.00
#
_symmetry.space_group_name_H-M   'P 1'
#
loop_
_entity.id
_entity.type
_entity.pdbx_description
1 polymer ?
#
loop_
_entity_poly.entity_id
_entity_poly.type
_entity_poly.pdbx_seq_one_letter_code
_entity_poly.pdbx_strand_id
1 'polypeptide(L)'
;MIVRFGFVAMSLLLDNVSPSRTMTYKNFSKLEDREAALTRLERIAEDNLQSTLRILKNNRDSDFHLYRFSSKLIPLATHEALKDWNPYPALAPSFAQLGEFVRKHGMRVSFHPDHFCVFSTPRPEVLAKSQEDMEHHVRMLEAMGLDERYKCNIHVGGAYGDKPVSGERFIRQFGALEASLRGRVTLENDDKTFNVRETLEIAEQTGNPMVLDIHHHWVNNGGETAESLHGELWSRIAATWQREQERLGLDGGPDGLPPKIHASSPKSLSDPRGHADFVETGPLLEFLRSVKDSVPQIDCMLEAKAKDQALATLMEELGRLAASGEGIRIVDGSTIEL
;
A
#
# COMPACT_ATOMS: atom_id res chain seq x y z
N MET A 1 -7.03 -17.70 -13.05
CA MET A 1 -6.43 -16.97 -11.90
C MET A 1 -7.46 -16.04 -11.28
N ILE A 2 -7.50 -15.95 -9.95
CA ILE A 2 -8.33 -14.99 -9.20
C ILE A 2 -7.63 -13.63 -9.17
N VAL A 3 -8.38 -12.54 -9.39
CA VAL A 3 -7.88 -11.19 -9.18
C VAL A 3 -8.83 -10.45 -8.26
N ARG A 4 -8.33 -9.99 -7.10
CA ARG A 4 -9.09 -9.14 -6.17
C ARG A 4 -8.61 -7.71 -6.27
N PHE A 5 -9.54 -6.76 -6.29
CA PHE A 5 -9.25 -5.35 -6.39
C PHE A 5 -9.50 -4.62 -5.06
N GLY A 6 -8.73 -3.57 -4.81
CA GLY A 6 -8.87 -2.72 -3.64
C GLY A 6 -8.68 -1.25 -3.96
N PHE A 7 -8.89 -0.39 -2.97
CA PHE A 7 -8.70 1.06 -3.12
C PHE A 7 -8.01 1.68 -1.91
N VAL A 8 -7.65 2.96 -2.07
CA VAL A 8 -6.80 3.69 -1.13
C VAL A 8 -7.56 4.68 -0.26
N ALA A 9 -7.46 4.48 1.05
CA ALA A 9 -7.72 5.42 2.14
C ALA A 9 -9.12 6.03 2.23
N MET A 10 -9.54 6.90 1.32
CA MET A 10 -10.84 7.57 1.46
C MET A 10 -11.92 6.81 0.70
N SER A 11 -13.15 6.89 1.20
CA SER A 11 -14.34 6.49 0.44
C SER A 11 -15.03 7.75 -0.08
N LEU A 12 -15.34 7.78 -1.37
CA LEU A 12 -16.19 8.79 -2.01
C LEU A 12 -17.64 8.30 -2.17
N LEU A 13 -17.91 7.03 -1.87
CA LEU A 13 -19.27 6.49 -1.79
C LEU A 13 -19.95 6.80 -0.44
N LEU A 14 -19.17 7.09 0.61
CA LEU A 14 -19.68 7.37 1.94
C LEU A 14 -19.67 8.86 2.28
N ASP A 15 -20.85 9.39 2.64
CA ASP A 15 -20.98 10.76 3.11
C ASP A 15 -20.39 10.97 4.52
N ASN A 16 -19.67 12.09 4.67
CA ASN A 16 -19.10 12.57 5.93
C ASN A 16 -18.12 11.60 6.61
N VAL A 17 -17.41 10.78 5.83
CA VAL A 17 -16.40 9.85 6.33
C VAL A 17 -15.02 10.30 5.86
N SER A 18 -14.09 10.49 6.81
CA SER A 18 -12.70 10.79 6.45
C SER A 18 -11.75 10.16 7.47
N PRO A 19 -10.86 9.24 7.03
CA PRO A 19 -9.85 8.62 7.88
C PRO A 19 -8.53 9.42 7.92
N SER A 20 -8.56 10.70 7.53
CA SER A 20 -7.36 11.52 7.37
C SER A 20 -7.54 12.97 7.83
N ARG A 21 -8.50 13.22 8.74
CA ARG A 21 -8.63 14.51 9.40
C ARG A 21 -7.32 14.83 10.12
N THR A 22 -6.94 16.10 10.11
CA THR A 22 -5.63 16.52 10.61
C THR A 22 -5.70 17.83 11.40
N MET A 23 -4.67 18.07 12.19
CA MET A 23 -4.38 19.35 12.80
C MET A 23 -2.92 19.69 12.49
N THR A 24 -2.68 20.87 11.91
CA THR A 24 -1.31 21.33 11.65
C THR A 24 -0.62 21.69 12.96
N TYR A 25 0.71 21.57 13.00
CA TYR A 25 1.48 21.99 14.17
C TYR A 25 1.25 23.47 14.51
N LYS A 26 1.12 24.34 13.50
CA LYS A 26 0.74 25.75 13.69
C LYS A 26 -0.57 25.94 14.47
N ASN A 27 -1.58 25.10 14.24
CA ASN A 27 -2.84 25.17 14.98
C ASN A 27 -2.74 24.53 16.36
N PHE A 28 -1.94 23.47 16.49
CA PHE A 28 -1.60 22.87 17.78
C PHE A 28 -0.93 23.90 18.70
N SER A 29 0.13 24.58 18.23
CA SER A 29 0.89 25.56 19.02
C SER A 29 0.14 26.85 19.39
N LYS A 30 -1.05 27.08 18.83
CA LYS A 30 -1.91 28.21 19.23
C LYS A 30 -2.74 27.92 20.47
N LEU A 31 -2.85 26.65 20.87
CA LEU A 31 -3.58 26.25 22.06
C LEU A 31 -2.65 26.46 23.26
N GLU A 32 -3.06 27.30 24.21
CA GLU A 32 -2.25 27.65 25.39
C GLU A 32 -2.04 26.45 26.32
N ASP A 33 -3.04 25.58 26.42
CA ASP A 33 -2.97 24.33 27.18
C ASP A 33 -2.55 23.18 26.26
N ARG A 34 -1.31 22.71 26.47
CA ARG A 34 -0.72 21.60 25.71
C ARG A 34 -1.47 20.28 25.91
N GLU A 35 -1.95 19.99 27.11
CA GLU A 35 -2.65 18.73 27.40
C GLU A 35 -4.03 18.72 26.74
N ALA A 36 -4.72 19.86 26.75
CA ALA A 36 -5.95 20.03 25.96
C ALA A 36 -5.69 19.90 24.45
N ALA A 37 -4.54 20.38 23.97
CA ALA A 37 -4.13 20.23 22.57
C ALA A 37 -3.83 18.78 22.19
N LEU A 38 -3.17 18.01 23.06
CA LEU A 38 -2.94 16.58 22.89
C LEU A 38 -4.24 15.79 22.89
N THR A 39 -5.13 16.04 23.85
CA THR A 39 -6.47 15.43 23.92
C THR A 39 -7.26 15.69 22.63
N ARG A 40 -7.09 16.87 22.02
CA ARG A 40 -7.70 17.20 20.73
C ARG A 40 -7.10 16.38 19.58
N LEU A 41 -5.78 16.14 19.56
CA LEU A 41 -5.17 15.23 18.57
C LEU A 41 -5.70 13.81 18.71
N GLU A 42 -5.81 13.31 19.95
CA GLU A 42 -6.36 11.99 20.25
C GLU A 42 -7.80 11.87 19.77
N ARG A 43 -8.65 12.87 20.01
CA ARG A 43 -10.02 12.88 19.47
C ARG A 43 -10.07 12.88 17.95
N ILE A 44 -9.17 13.60 17.27
CA ILE A 44 -9.10 13.56 15.79
C ILE A 44 -8.68 12.17 15.32
N ALA A 45 -7.72 11.55 15.99
CA ALA A 45 -7.27 10.20 15.67
C ALA A 45 -8.37 9.16 15.90
N GLU A 46 -9.12 9.29 16.99
CA GLU A 46 -10.30 8.48 17.30
C GLU A 46 -11.34 8.59 16.17
N ASP A 47 -11.71 9.81 15.76
CA ASP A 47 -12.62 10.04 14.64
C ASP A 47 -12.13 9.39 13.33
N ASN A 48 -10.82 9.43 13.08
CA ASN A 48 -10.20 8.81 11.90
C ASN A 48 -10.29 7.27 11.96
N LEU A 49 -10.05 6.66 13.12
CA LEU A 49 -10.17 5.22 13.33
C LEU A 49 -11.63 4.75 13.19
N GLN A 50 -12.58 5.47 13.77
CA GLN A 50 -14.02 5.18 13.62
C GLN A 50 -14.49 5.36 12.18
N SER A 51 -14.00 6.40 11.49
CA SER A 51 -14.25 6.58 10.05
C SER A 51 -13.70 5.41 9.24
N THR A 52 -12.49 4.94 9.56
CA THR A 52 -11.87 3.78 8.91
C THR A 52 -12.70 2.51 9.14
N LEU A 53 -13.17 2.27 10.37
CA LEU A 53 -14.05 1.14 10.65
C LEU A 53 -15.36 1.21 9.84
N ARG A 54 -15.95 2.40 9.68
CA ARG A 54 -17.13 2.59 8.83
C ARG A 54 -16.83 2.28 7.36
N ILE A 55 -15.66 2.66 6.86
CA ILE A 55 -15.20 2.28 5.51
C ILE A 55 -15.07 0.77 5.40
N LEU A 56 -14.40 0.09 6.34
CA LEU A 56 -14.24 -1.37 6.28
C LEU A 56 -15.58 -2.12 6.35
N LYS A 57 -16.56 -1.62 7.11
CA LYS A 57 -17.92 -2.17 7.12
C LYS A 57 -18.59 -2.05 5.75
N ASN A 58 -18.51 -0.87 5.12
CA ASN A 58 -19.02 -0.68 3.76
C ASN A 58 -18.31 -1.57 2.74
N ASN A 59 -16.98 -1.71 2.87
CA ASN A 59 -16.19 -2.59 2.03
C ASN A 59 -16.68 -4.02 2.14
N ARG A 60 -16.88 -4.52 3.36
CA ARG A 60 -17.43 -5.85 3.60
C ARG A 60 -18.82 -6.02 2.98
N ASP A 61 -19.68 -5.02 3.07
CA ASP A 61 -21.03 -5.08 2.49
C ASP A 61 -21.03 -4.97 0.95
N SER A 62 -19.93 -4.49 0.38
CA SER A 62 -19.70 -4.35 -1.07
C SER A 62 -18.75 -5.43 -1.63
N ASP A 63 -18.39 -6.43 -0.83
CA ASP A 63 -17.40 -7.46 -1.14
C ASP A 63 -16.01 -6.91 -1.57
N PHE A 64 -15.57 -5.80 -0.98
CA PHE A 64 -14.25 -5.20 -1.20
C PHE A 64 -13.24 -5.76 -0.19
N HIS A 65 -12.34 -6.61 -0.67
CA HIS A 65 -11.46 -7.41 0.21
C HIS A 65 -10.13 -6.73 0.54
N LEU A 66 -9.71 -5.75 -0.27
CA LEU A 66 -8.41 -5.08 -0.18
C LEU A 66 -8.59 -3.60 0.16
N TYR A 67 -7.80 -3.10 1.12
CA TYR A 67 -7.85 -1.69 1.49
C TYR A 67 -6.50 -1.17 1.98
N ARG A 68 -6.09 0.00 1.51
CA ARG A 68 -4.92 0.70 2.06
C ARG A 68 -5.36 1.75 3.06
N PHE A 69 -4.88 1.67 4.29
CA PHE A 69 -5.12 2.69 5.32
C PHE A 69 -4.49 4.03 4.94
N SER A 70 -5.02 5.12 5.52
CA SER A 70 -4.36 6.42 5.44
C SER A 70 -3.16 6.47 6.41
N SER A 71 -2.01 6.97 5.98
CA SER A 71 -0.92 7.31 6.92
C SER A 71 -1.25 8.47 7.87
N LYS A 72 -2.39 9.15 7.68
CA LYS A 72 -2.81 10.30 8.48
C LYS A 72 -3.80 9.93 9.60
N LEU A 73 -3.90 8.65 9.97
CA LEU A 73 -4.79 8.21 11.05
C LEU A 73 -4.53 8.99 12.34
N ILE A 74 -3.25 9.13 12.71
CA ILE A 74 -2.83 9.90 13.89
C ILE A 74 -2.08 11.16 13.42
N PRO A 75 -2.70 12.36 13.48
CA PRO A 75 -2.03 13.59 13.07
C PRO A 75 -0.86 13.92 14.00
N LEU A 76 0.24 14.42 13.41
CA LEU A 76 1.46 14.85 14.11
C LEU A 76 2.16 13.76 14.94
N ALA A 77 1.83 12.49 14.74
CA ALA A 77 2.35 11.40 15.56
C ALA A 77 3.88 11.27 15.53
N THR A 78 4.50 11.65 14.41
CA THR A 78 5.96 11.67 14.26
C THR A 78 6.52 13.10 14.26
N HIS A 79 5.77 14.11 14.70
CA HIS A 79 6.27 15.48 14.68
C HIS A 79 7.34 15.70 15.76
N GLU A 80 8.47 16.33 15.43
CA GLU A 80 9.63 16.43 16.34
C GLU A 80 9.34 17.10 17.69
N ALA A 81 8.39 18.05 17.69
CA ALA A 81 7.97 18.74 18.90
C ALA A 81 7.08 17.90 19.84
N LEU A 82 6.66 16.70 19.43
CA LEU A 82 5.74 15.82 20.16
C LEU A 82 6.33 14.43 20.44
N LYS A 83 7.66 14.29 20.44
CA LYS A 83 8.34 13.00 20.67
C LYS A 83 8.05 12.37 22.04
N ASP A 84 7.63 13.18 23.01
CA ASP A 84 7.25 12.76 24.36
C ASP A 84 5.79 12.28 24.47
N TRP A 85 4.96 12.52 23.45
CA TRP A 85 3.56 12.14 23.44
C TRP A 85 3.36 10.74 22.85
N ASN A 86 2.60 9.91 23.56
CA ASN A 86 2.25 8.57 23.16
C ASN A 86 0.72 8.42 23.01
N PRO A 87 0.16 8.44 21.78
CA PRO A 87 -1.30 8.35 21.56
C PRO A 87 -1.88 6.94 21.72
N TYR A 88 -1.04 5.91 21.67
CA TYR A 88 -1.50 4.52 21.57
C TYR A 88 -2.31 4.02 22.76
N PRO A 89 -1.99 4.35 24.04
CA PRO A 89 -2.83 3.96 25.18
C PRO A 89 -4.25 4.52 25.08
N ALA A 90 -4.40 5.78 24.66
CA ALA A 90 -5.72 6.42 24.49
C ALA A 90 -6.54 5.80 23.35
N LEU A 91 -5.86 5.37 22.28
CA LEU A 91 -6.48 4.82 21.07
C LEU A 91 -6.59 3.28 21.06
N ALA A 92 -6.09 2.61 22.09
CA ALA A 92 -5.99 1.15 22.15
C ALA A 92 -7.33 0.43 21.89
N PRO A 93 -8.47 0.85 22.47
CA PRO A 93 -9.76 0.19 22.20
C PRO A 93 -10.16 0.24 20.72
N SER A 94 -9.93 1.37 20.06
CA SER A 94 -10.35 1.62 18.68
C SER A 94 -9.45 0.91 17.68
N PHE A 95 -8.14 0.83 17.95
CA PHE A 95 -7.24 -0.03 17.19
C PHE A 95 -7.62 -1.50 17.34
N ALA A 96 -7.89 -1.97 18.56
CA ALA A 96 -8.29 -3.36 18.80
C ALA A 96 -9.59 -3.71 18.06
N GLN A 97 -10.59 -2.83 18.10
CA GLN A 97 -11.85 -2.98 17.37
C GLN A 97 -11.62 -3.05 15.85
N LEU A 98 -10.79 -2.17 15.31
CA LEU A 98 -10.48 -2.14 13.88
C LEU A 98 -9.77 -3.43 13.43
N GLY A 99 -8.79 -3.89 14.21
CA GLY A 99 -8.06 -5.10 13.92
C GLY A 99 -8.88 -6.38 14.10
N GLU A 100 -9.77 -6.44 15.09
CA GLU A 100 -10.75 -7.53 15.22
C GLU A 100 -11.62 -7.61 13.96
N PHE A 101 -12.11 -6.48 13.47
CA PHE A 101 -12.89 -6.44 12.24
C PHE A 101 -12.10 -6.95 11.03
N VAL A 102 -10.85 -6.47 10.85
CA VAL A 102 -9.97 -6.91 9.76
C VAL A 102 -9.75 -8.44 9.80
N ARG A 103 -9.40 -9.01 10.96
CA ARG A 103 -9.17 -10.45 11.09
C ARG A 103 -10.45 -11.26 10.89
N LYS A 104 -11.56 -10.83 11.49
CA LYS A 104 -12.86 -11.51 11.41
C LYS A 104 -13.36 -11.65 9.97
N HIS A 105 -13.05 -10.67 9.13
CA HIS A 105 -13.51 -10.62 7.74
C HIS A 105 -12.40 -10.96 6.72
N GLY A 106 -11.22 -11.41 7.17
CA GLY A 106 -10.13 -11.81 6.27
C GLY A 106 -9.66 -10.71 5.32
N MET A 107 -9.80 -9.44 5.71
CA MET A 107 -9.49 -8.31 4.82
C MET A 107 -7.98 -8.17 4.65
N ARG A 108 -7.51 -7.95 3.42
CA ARG A 108 -6.11 -7.62 3.16
C ARG A 108 -5.91 -6.11 3.28
N VAL A 109 -5.30 -5.70 4.39
CA VAL A 109 -4.99 -4.29 4.64
C VAL A 109 -3.49 -4.00 4.58
N SER A 110 -3.14 -2.76 4.25
CA SER A 110 -1.75 -2.31 4.17
C SER A 110 -1.63 -0.82 4.46
N PHE A 111 -0.41 -0.38 4.73
CA PHE A 111 -0.02 1.02 4.65
C PHE A 111 0.90 1.26 3.45
N HIS A 112 1.01 2.52 3.06
CA HIS A 112 2.10 2.99 2.24
C HIS A 112 2.62 4.27 2.90
N PRO A 113 3.66 4.16 3.76
CA PRO A 113 4.36 5.33 4.28
C PRO A 113 4.69 6.32 3.17
N ASP A 114 4.73 7.61 3.51
CA ASP A 114 4.85 8.63 2.48
C ASP A 114 6.27 8.68 1.86
N HIS A 115 6.42 9.53 0.85
CA HIS A 115 7.67 9.69 0.12
C HIS A 115 8.83 10.28 0.95
N PHE A 116 8.63 10.60 2.24
CA PHE A 116 9.71 10.99 3.15
C PHE A 116 10.36 9.78 3.84
N CYS A 117 9.72 8.60 3.81
CA CYS A 117 10.32 7.35 4.25
C CYS A 117 11.32 6.84 3.18
N VAL A 118 12.58 7.26 3.26
CA VAL A 118 13.60 7.07 2.23
C VAL A 118 14.90 6.49 2.79
N PHE A 119 15.09 5.17 2.61
CA PHE A 119 16.29 4.46 3.08
C PHE A 119 17.49 4.56 2.12
N SER A 120 17.35 5.11 0.92
CA SER A 120 18.49 5.37 0.02
C SER A 120 19.22 6.70 0.31
N THR A 121 18.74 7.48 1.29
CA THR A 121 19.29 8.81 1.63
C THR A 121 20.72 8.77 2.17
N PRO A 122 21.61 9.71 1.76
CA PRO A 122 22.92 9.90 2.38
C PRO A 122 22.86 10.71 3.68
N ARG A 123 21.72 11.33 3.98
CA ARG A 123 21.55 12.27 5.09
C ARG A 123 21.10 11.52 6.37
N PRO A 124 21.92 11.47 7.44
CA PRO A 124 21.59 10.73 8.66
C PRO A 124 20.26 11.15 9.31
N GLU A 125 19.93 12.44 9.28
CA GLU A 125 18.68 12.97 9.84
C GLU A 125 17.44 12.48 9.10
N VAL A 126 17.54 12.30 7.78
CA VAL A 126 16.45 11.74 6.96
C VAL A 126 16.32 10.24 7.16
N LEU A 127 17.44 9.54 7.35
CA LEU A 127 17.43 8.11 7.66
C LEU A 127 16.73 7.86 9.01
N ALA A 128 17.09 8.62 10.05
CA ALA A 128 16.44 8.54 11.36
C ALA A 128 14.94 8.84 11.27
N LYS A 129 14.56 9.85 10.48
CA LYS A 129 13.15 10.17 10.22
C LYS A 129 12.40 9.05 9.51
N SER A 130 13.05 8.38 8.55
CA SER A 130 12.48 7.25 7.81
C SER A 130 12.26 6.04 8.71
N GLN A 131 13.19 5.79 9.64
CA GLN A 131 13.06 4.75 10.67
C GLN A 131 11.85 5.04 11.58
N GLU A 132 11.76 6.26 12.11
CA GLU A 132 10.64 6.68 12.97
C GLU A 132 9.28 6.56 12.25
N ASP A 133 9.21 6.95 10.97
CA ASP A 133 7.99 6.84 10.17
C ASP A 133 7.61 5.37 9.91
N MET A 134 8.58 4.52 9.57
CA MET A 134 8.34 3.08 9.40
C MET A 134 7.86 2.43 10.71
N GLU A 135 8.55 2.70 11.82
CA GLU A 135 8.17 2.21 13.16
C GLU A 135 6.75 2.66 13.54
N HIS A 136 6.38 3.90 13.22
CA HIS A 136 5.04 4.40 13.45
C HIS A 136 3.96 3.59 12.70
N HIS A 137 4.18 3.28 11.42
CA HIS A 137 3.25 2.49 10.63
C HIS A 137 3.16 1.03 11.11
N VAL A 138 4.30 0.42 11.45
CA VAL A 138 4.32 -0.93 12.04
C VAL A 138 3.58 -0.96 13.38
N ARG A 139 3.80 0.04 14.23
CA ARG A 139 3.14 0.14 15.53
C ARG A 139 1.62 0.31 15.41
N MET A 140 1.13 0.98 14.37
CA MET A 140 -0.32 1.00 14.07
C MET A 140 -0.86 -0.39 13.74
N LEU A 141 -0.15 -1.20 12.94
CA LEU A 141 -0.55 -2.58 12.64
C LEU A 141 -0.52 -3.46 13.90
N GLU A 142 0.50 -3.30 14.74
CA GLU A 142 0.63 -4.02 16.01
C GLU A 142 -0.46 -3.64 17.01
N ALA A 143 -0.82 -2.35 17.10
CA ALA A 143 -1.92 -1.88 17.94
C ALA A 143 -3.27 -2.47 17.49
N MET A 144 -3.43 -2.75 16.20
CA MET A 144 -4.58 -3.50 15.67
C MET A 144 -4.49 -5.01 15.96
N GLY A 145 -3.35 -5.53 16.45
CA GLY A 145 -3.12 -6.96 16.62
C GLY A 145 -2.99 -7.69 15.28
N LEU A 146 -2.46 -7.01 14.26
CA LEU A 146 -2.24 -7.57 12.93
C LEU A 146 -0.80 -8.07 12.82
N ASP A 147 -0.61 -9.34 12.42
CA ASP A 147 0.70 -9.99 12.30
C ASP A 147 1.46 -9.58 11.03
N GLU A 148 2.65 -10.15 10.80
CA GLU A 148 3.53 -9.77 9.69
C GLU A 148 2.93 -9.96 8.29
N ARG A 149 1.78 -10.63 8.11
CA ARG A 149 1.08 -10.67 6.81
C ARG A 149 0.67 -9.30 6.30
N TYR A 150 0.46 -8.36 7.22
CA TYR A 150 0.04 -6.99 6.91
C TYR A 150 1.28 -6.11 6.72
N LYS A 151 1.36 -5.49 5.54
CA LYS A 151 2.58 -4.85 5.02
C LYS A 151 2.50 -3.32 4.95
N CYS A 152 3.66 -2.70 5.04
CA CYS A 152 3.94 -1.32 4.70
C CYS A 152 4.73 -1.29 3.40
N ASN A 153 4.13 -0.75 2.35
CA ASN A 153 4.77 -0.67 1.04
C ASN A 153 5.58 0.63 0.91
N ILE A 154 6.81 0.56 0.42
CA ILE A 154 7.67 1.74 0.22
C ILE A 154 8.39 1.68 -1.13
N HIS A 155 8.80 2.84 -1.62
CA HIS A 155 9.77 2.93 -2.71
C HIS A 155 11.20 2.82 -2.18
N VAL A 156 12.15 2.52 -3.07
CA VAL A 156 13.58 2.52 -2.74
C VAL A 156 14.06 3.92 -2.37
N GLY A 157 13.58 4.95 -3.06
CA GLY A 157 13.89 6.36 -2.78
C GLY A 157 14.62 7.07 -3.90
N GLY A 158 15.43 8.08 -3.56
CA GLY A 158 16.14 8.91 -4.53
C GLY A 158 17.47 8.34 -5.03
N ALA A 159 17.92 8.82 -6.19
CA ALA A 159 19.22 8.47 -6.79
C ALA A 159 20.42 9.22 -6.19
N TYR A 160 20.20 10.37 -5.54
CA TYR A 160 21.26 11.20 -4.93
C TYR A 160 22.54 11.38 -5.78
N GLY A 161 22.37 11.49 -7.10
CA GLY A 161 23.45 11.66 -8.08
C GLY A 161 23.98 10.35 -8.70
N ASP A 162 23.79 9.21 -8.04
CA ASP A 162 24.26 7.89 -8.49
C ASP A 162 23.30 6.78 -8.01
N LYS A 163 22.57 6.18 -8.96
CA LYS A 163 21.55 5.15 -8.68
C LYS A 163 22.16 3.86 -8.09
N PRO A 164 23.20 3.24 -8.68
CA PRO A 164 23.88 2.10 -8.06
C PRO A 164 24.30 2.35 -6.61
N VAL A 165 24.98 3.48 -6.34
CA VAL A 165 25.42 3.82 -4.97
C VAL A 165 24.23 3.99 -4.02
N SER A 166 23.13 4.56 -4.50
CA SER A 166 21.91 4.74 -3.70
C SER A 166 21.19 3.41 -3.41
N GLY A 167 21.19 2.47 -4.36
CA GLY A 167 20.67 1.11 -4.17
C GLY A 167 21.48 0.33 -3.15
N GLU A 168 22.82 0.34 -3.24
CA GLU A 168 23.69 -0.29 -2.23
C GLU A 168 23.50 0.32 -0.84
N ARG A 169 23.33 1.65 -0.79
CA ARG A 169 23.04 2.35 0.46
C ARG A 169 21.70 1.92 1.04
N PHE A 170 20.66 1.80 0.21
CA PHE A 170 19.37 1.26 0.63
C PHE A 170 19.55 -0.12 1.25
N ILE A 171 20.18 -1.07 0.53
CA ILE A 171 20.39 -2.44 1.00
C ILE A 171 21.07 -2.46 2.37
N ARG A 172 22.14 -1.68 2.54
CA ARG A 172 22.86 -1.58 3.81
C ARG A 172 22.01 -0.97 4.93
N GLN A 173 21.38 0.17 4.68
CA GLN A 173 20.66 0.94 5.71
C GLN A 173 19.34 0.26 6.09
N PHE A 174 18.59 -0.24 5.10
CA PHE A 174 17.39 -1.02 5.32
C PHE A 174 17.73 -2.38 5.97
N GLY A 175 18.76 -3.08 5.47
CA GLY A 175 19.19 -4.38 6.03
C GLY A 175 19.67 -4.32 7.49
N ALA A 176 20.08 -3.14 7.97
CA ALA A 176 20.46 -2.90 9.36
C ALA A 176 19.27 -2.73 10.31
N LEU A 177 18.04 -2.65 9.80
CA LEU A 177 16.84 -2.59 10.64
C LEU A 177 16.55 -3.94 11.30
N GLU A 178 15.88 -3.88 12.45
CA GLU A 178 15.37 -5.05 13.15
C GLU A 178 14.53 -5.93 12.21
N ALA A 179 14.68 -7.25 12.35
CA ALA A 179 14.02 -8.21 11.46
C ALA A 179 12.49 -8.08 11.49
N SER A 180 11.91 -7.75 12.65
CA SER A 180 10.46 -7.53 12.82
C SER A 180 9.96 -6.32 12.01
N LEU A 181 10.77 -5.25 11.89
CA LEU A 181 10.43 -4.11 11.04
C LEU A 181 10.58 -4.46 9.55
N ARG A 182 11.68 -5.12 9.18
CA ARG A 182 11.92 -5.52 7.78
C ARG A 182 10.86 -6.50 7.28
N GLY A 183 10.43 -7.44 8.12
CA GLY A 183 9.38 -8.42 7.81
C GLY A 183 8.02 -7.78 7.53
N ARG A 184 7.83 -6.50 7.86
CA ARG A 184 6.60 -5.73 7.59
C ARG A 184 6.63 -4.97 6.27
N VAL A 185 7.70 -5.05 5.48
CA VAL A 185 7.91 -4.15 4.32
C VAL A 185 7.81 -4.87 2.98
N THR A 186 7.22 -4.19 2.00
CA THR A 186 7.34 -4.52 0.57
C THR A 186 7.97 -3.37 -0.20
N LEU A 187 8.68 -3.68 -1.29
CA LEU A 187 9.35 -2.69 -2.12
C LEU A 187 8.61 -2.51 -3.45
N GLU A 188 8.42 -1.27 -3.88
CA GLU A 188 7.69 -0.94 -5.10
C GLU A 188 8.56 -0.12 -6.06
N ASN A 189 8.50 -0.46 -7.36
CA ASN A 189 9.13 0.35 -8.40
C ASN A 189 8.45 1.71 -8.54
N ASP A 190 9.21 2.73 -8.94
CA ASP A 190 8.71 4.11 -9.00
C ASP A 190 8.80 4.72 -10.41
N ASP A 191 8.09 5.84 -10.60
CA ASP A 191 7.89 6.52 -11.88
C ASP A 191 9.06 7.40 -12.35
N LYS A 192 10.19 7.44 -11.61
CA LYS A 192 11.28 8.41 -11.82
C LYS A 192 12.69 7.86 -11.63
N THR A 193 12.88 7.08 -10.59
CA THR A 193 14.17 6.73 -10.03
C THR A 193 14.41 5.26 -10.24
N PHE A 194 13.92 4.38 -9.36
CA PHE A 194 14.19 2.94 -9.43
C PHE A 194 13.11 2.23 -10.24
N ASN A 195 13.51 1.68 -11.39
CA ASN A 195 12.62 0.93 -12.27
C ASN A 195 12.33 -0.47 -11.70
N VAL A 196 11.56 -1.27 -12.44
CA VAL A 196 11.16 -2.62 -12.04
C VAL A 196 12.35 -3.55 -11.78
N ARG A 197 13.36 -3.58 -12.66
CA ARG A 197 14.50 -4.50 -12.55
C ARG A 197 15.38 -4.15 -11.35
N GLU A 198 15.71 -2.87 -11.22
CA GLU A 198 16.55 -2.38 -10.13
C GLU A 198 15.87 -2.59 -8.77
N THR A 199 14.56 -2.33 -8.69
CA THR A 199 13.79 -2.56 -7.45
C THR A 199 13.74 -4.05 -7.11
N LEU A 200 13.54 -4.92 -8.11
CA LEU A 200 13.51 -6.36 -7.92
C LEU A 200 14.83 -6.90 -7.39
N GLU A 201 15.95 -6.46 -7.94
CA GLU A 201 17.30 -6.84 -7.49
C GLU A 201 17.54 -6.42 -6.03
N ILE A 202 17.05 -5.25 -5.62
CA ILE A 202 17.12 -4.79 -4.22
C ILE A 202 16.20 -5.62 -3.32
N ALA A 203 14.97 -5.91 -3.77
CA ALA A 203 14.00 -6.71 -3.03
C ALA A 203 14.52 -8.14 -2.77
N GLU A 204 15.14 -8.75 -3.77
CA GLU A 204 15.78 -10.07 -3.64
C GLU A 204 16.95 -10.05 -2.65
N GLN A 205 17.81 -9.03 -2.71
CA GLN A 205 18.95 -8.91 -1.79
C GLN A 205 18.54 -8.62 -0.34
N THR A 206 17.44 -7.89 -0.15
CA THR A 206 16.90 -7.59 1.19
C THR A 206 15.99 -8.69 1.73
N GLY A 207 15.55 -9.62 0.87
CA GLY A 207 14.65 -10.71 1.22
C GLY A 207 13.19 -10.29 1.34
N ASN A 208 12.80 -9.18 0.72
CA ASN A 208 11.47 -8.59 0.82
C ASN A 208 10.62 -8.86 -0.44
N PRO A 209 9.28 -8.92 -0.32
CA PRO A 209 8.41 -8.97 -1.49
C PRO A 209 8.49 -7.69 -2.29
N MET A 210 8.43 -7.83 -3.62
CA MET A 210 8.27 -6.69 -4.52
C MET A 210 6.80 -6.51 -4.91
N VAL A 211 6.25 -5.31 -4.71
CA VAL A 211 5.01 -4.87 -5.34
C VAL A 211 5.35 -4.30 -6.70
N LEU A 212 4.75 -4.85 -7.76
CA LEU A 212 4.82 -4.24 -9.09
C LEU A 212 3.77 -3.15 -9.19
N ASP A 213 4.18 -1.92 -9.50
CA ASP A 213 3.28 -0.90 -10.03
C ASP A 213 3.41 -0.83 -11.54
N ILE A 214 2.31 -1.17 -12.22
CA ILE A 214 2.25 -1.26 -13.67
C ILE A 214 2.32 0.13 -14.32
N HIS A 215 1.70 1.14 -13.71
CA HIS A 215 1.69 2.49 -14.23
C HIS A 215 3.07 3.14 -14.09
N HIS A 216 3.72 2.96 -12.95
CA HIS A 216 5.12 3.37 -12.76
C HIS A 216 6.04 2.69 -13.77
N HIS A 217 5.83 1.40 -14.05
CA HIS A 217 6.60 0.71 -15.08
C HIS A 217 6.37 1.32 -16.47
N TRP A 218 5.14 1.67 -16.86
CA TRP A 218 4.90 2.32 -18.15
C TRP A 218 5.62 3.66 -18.30
N VAL A 219 5.76 4.42 -17.21
CA VAL A 219 6.49 5.69 -17.22
C VAL A 219 8.01 5.49 -17.16
N ASN A 220 8.47 4.55 -16.35
CA ASN A 220 9.87 4.28 -16.03
C ASN A 220 10.19 2.79 -16.21
N ASN A 221 10.14 2.32 -17.46
CA ASN A 221 10.37 0.90 -17.76
C ASN A 221 11.84 0.50 -17.70
N GLY A 222 12.78 1.44 -17.67
CA GLY A 222 14.22 1.12 -17.66
C GLY A 222 14.73 0.45 -18.93
N GLY A 223 13.98 0.53 -20.05
CA GLY A 223 14.29 -0.18 -21.28
C GLY A 223 13.77 -1.62 -21.34
N GLU A 224 13.04 -2.08 -20.32
CA GLU A 224 12.37 -3.37 -20.31
C GLU A 224 11.22 -3.43 -21.31
N THR A 225 10.99 -4.60 -21.90
CA THR A 225 9.90 -4.85 -22.84
C THR A 225 8.72 -5.53 -22.13
N ALA A 226 7.57 -5.59 -22.80
CA ALA A 226 6.43 -6.35 -22.28
C ALA A 226 6.77 -7.83 -22.09
N GLU A 227 7.57 -8.42 -23.00
CA GLU A 227 8.01 -9.81 -22.89
C GLU A 227 8.90 -10.04 -21.67
N SER A 228 9.84 -9.13 -21.37
CA SER A 228 10.69 -9.26 -20.18
C SER A 228 9.89 -9.04 -18.90
N LEU A 229 8.95 -8.09 -18.89
CA LEU A 229 8.05 -7.85 -17.76
C LEU A 229 7.18 -9.07 -17.47
N HIS A 230 6.45 -9.58 -18.46
CA HIS A 230 5.46 -10.66 -18.30
C HIS A 230 6.12 -12.03 -18.08
N GLY A 231 7.35 -12.22 -18.57
CA GLY A 231 8.11 -13.45 -18.41
C GLY A 231 9.04 -13.42 -17.20
N GLU A 232 10.29 -13.05 -17.44
CA GLU A 232 11.39 -13.17 -16.47
C GLU A 232 11.16 -12.35 -15.19
N LEU A 233 10.83 -11.07 -15.34
CA LEU A 233 10.66 -10.18 -14.20
C LEU A 233 9.45 -10.58 -13.35
N TRP A 234 8.30 -10.85 -13.97
CA TRP A 234 7.12 -11.29 -13.23
C TRP A 234 7.35 -12.61 -12.49
N SER A 235 7.99 -13.59 -13.13
CA SER A 235 8.31 -14.86 -12.47
C SER A 235 9.15 -14.66 -11.21
N ARG A 236 10.15 -13.76 -11.26
CA ARG A 236 10.98 -13.41 -10.10
C ARG A 236 10.21 -12.61 -9.05
N ILE A 237 9.37 -11.66 -9.46
CA ILE A 237 8.49 -10.90 -8.56
C ILE A 237 7.59 -11.86 -7.80
N ALA A 238 6.90 -12.79 -8.48
CA ALA A 238 6.06 -13.80 -7.85
C ALA A 238 6.84 -14.68 -6.85
N ALA A 239 8.09 -15.04 -7.18
CA ALA A 239 8.97 -15.79 -6.28
C ALA A 239 9.31 -15.02 -5.00
N THR A 240 9.38 -13.68 -5.03
CA THR A 240 9.58 -12.89 -3.80
C THR A 240 8.40 -13.04 -2.81
N TRP A 241 7.17 -13.14 -3.32
CA TRP A 241 5.97 -13.38 -2.50
C TRP A 241 5.88 -14.81 -2.01
N GLN A 242 6.26 -15.78 -2.84
CA GLN A 242 6.30 -17.18 -2.44
C GLN A 242 7.26 -17.39 -1.26
N ARG A 243 8.49 -16.84 -1.34
CA ARG A 243 9.47 -16.92 -0.25
C ARG A 243 8.94 -16.29 1.04
N GLU A 244 8.22 -15.19 0.93
CA GLU A 244 7.61 -14.54 2.09
C GLU A 244 6.49 -15.39 2.69
N GLN A 245 5.68 -16.04 1.86
CA GLN A 245 4.66 -16.98 2.30
C GLN A 245 5.27 -18.15 3.07
N GLU A 246 6.36 -18.72 2.55
CA GLU A 246 7.14 -19.78 3.20
C GLU A 246 7.74 -19.31 4.52
N ARG A 247 8.32 -18.10 4.56
CA ARG A 247 8.87 -17.48 5.79
C ARG A 247 7.82 -17.33 6.88
N LEU A 248 6.59 -17.00 6.51
CA LEU A 248 5.45 -16.84 7.41
C LEU A 248 4.75 -18.18 7.75
N GLY A 249 5.17 -19.30 7.14
CA GLY A 249 4.58 -20.61 7.37
C GLY A 249 3.14 -20.73 6.88
N LEU A 250 2.77 -19.98 5.83
CA LEU A 250 1.43 -20.01 5.26
C LEU A 250 1.36 -21.10 4.18
N ASP A 251 0.28 -21.88 4.18
CA ASP A 251 0.11 -23.10 3.37
C ASP A 251 -0.38 -22.85 1.93
N GLY A 252 -0.43 -21.58 1.50
CA GLY A 252 -0.86 -21.19 0.16
C GLY A 252 -2.36 -21.42 -0.11
N GLY A 253 -3.14 -21.72 0.93
CA GLY A 253 -4.60 -21.79 0.88
C GLY A 253 -5.27 -20.41 0.79
N PRO A 254 -6.57 -20.30 1.09
CA PRO A 254 -7.32 -19.03 1.04
C PRO A 254 -6.78 -17.96 2.01
N ASP A 255 -5.98 -18.36 3.00
CA ASP A 255 -5.27 -17.47 3.95
C ASP A 255 -3.83 -17.14 3.53
N GLY A 256 -3.45 -17.48 2.28
CA GLY A 256 -2.14 -17.21 1.72
C GLY A 256 -1.84 -15.72 1.52
N LEU A 257 -0.61 -15.42 1.07
CA LEU A 257 -0.15 -14.05 0.81
C LEU A 257 0.13 -13.88 -0.69
N PRO A 258 -0.90 -13.75 -1.54
CA PRO A 258 -0.72 -13.67 -2.98
C PRO A 258 0.07 -12.41 -3.38
N PRO A 259 0.73 -12.40 -4.55
CA PRO A 259 1.36 -11.21 -5.08
C PRO A 259 0.43 -10.01 -5.06
N LYS A 260 0.92 -8.90 -4.49
CA LYS A 260 0.23 -7.61 -4.55
C LYS A 260 0.84 -6.77 -5.66
N ILE A 261 -0.01 -6.17 -6.47
CA ILE A 261 0.35 -5.18 -7.49
C ILE A 261 -0.39 -3.87 -7.24
N HIS A 262 0.11 -2.79 -7.81
CA HIS A 262 -0.57 -1.51 -7.88
C HIS A 262 -0.91 -1.19 -9.34
N ALA A 263 -2.07 -0.55 -9.54
CA ALA A 263 -2.52 -0.12 -10.85
C ALA A 263 -3.17 1.27 -10.79
N SER A 264 -2.78 2.11 -11.73
CA SER A 264 -3.35 3.42 -12.00
C SER A 264 -3.31 3.71 -13.49
N SER A 265 -3.78 4.89 -13.87
CA SER A 265 -3.74 5.37 -15.26
C SER A 265 -3.28 6.82 -15.29
N PRO A 266 -2.62 7.25 -16.39
CA PRO A 266 -2.10 8.60 -16.51
C PRO A 266 -3.23 9.62 -16.48
N LYS A 267 -3.02 10.72 -15.75
CA LYS A 267 -4.00 11.81 -15.62
C LYS A 267 -4.28 12.47 -16.97
N SER A 268 -3.25 12.61 -17.79
CA SER A 268 -3.35 13.09 -19.17
C SER A 268 -2.07 12.76 -19.94
N LEU A 269 -2.08 12.94 -21.26
CA LEU A 269 -0.88 12.86 -22.09
C LEU A 269 0.23 13.85 -21.64
N SER A 270 -0.17 15.00 -21.10
CA SER A 270 0.75 16.03 -20.59
C SER A 270 1.21 15.80 -19.15
N ASP A 271 0.52 14.94 -18.40
CA ASP A 271 0.86 14.52 -17.04
C ASP A 271 0.77 12.99 -16.94
N PRO A 272 1.70 12.26 -17.57
CA PRO A 272 1.66 10.80 -17.62
C PRO A 272 1.96 10.14 -16.27
N ARG A 273 2.48 10.90 -15.30
CA ARG A 273 2.81 10.43 -13.94
C ARG A 273 1.67 10.64 -12.96
N GLY A 274 0.94 11.75 -13.08
CA GLY A 274 -0.24 11.97 -12.25
C GLY A 274 -1.25 10.85 -12.44
N HIS A 275 -1.92 10.46 -11.35
CA HIS A 275 -2.99 9.45 -11.43
C HIS A 275 -4.30 10.10 -11.88
N ALA A 276 -5.00 9.43 -12.79
CA ALA A 276 -6.34 9.76 -13.23
C ALA A 276 -7.40 9.51 -12.14
N ASP A 277 -8.63 9.97 -12.40
CA ASP A 277 -9.77 9.73 -11.53
C ASP A 277 -10.18 8.25 -11.52
N PHE A 278 -10.07 7.58 -12.66
CA PHE A 278 -10.44 6.18 -12.88
C PHE A 278 -9.25 5.40 -13.47
N VAL A 279 -9.34 4.07 -13.45
CA VAL A 279 -8.34 3.17 -14.04
C VAL A 279 -8.83 2.68 -15.41
N GLU A 280 -7.94 2.71 -16.40
CA GLU A 280 -8.18 2.18 -17.74
C GLU A 280 -8.15 0.65 -17.72
N THR A 281 -9.28 0.03 -18.06
CA THR A 281 -9.47 -1.43 -17.97
C THR A 281 -8.60 -2.21 -18.97
N GLY A 282 -8.40 -1.68 -20.18
CA GLY A 282 -7.67 -2.37 -21.26
C GLY A 282 -6.23 -2.74 -20.87
N PRO A 283 -5.37 -1.74 -20.59
CA PRO A 283 -3.97 -2.00 -20.20
C PRO A 283 -3.82 -2.86 -18.94
N LEU A 284 -4.72 -2.71 -17.96
CA LEU A 284 -4.75 -3.57 -16.77
C LEU A 284 -5.05 -5.03 -17.12
N LEU A 285 -6.10 -5.28 -17.92
CA LEU A 285 -6.46 -6.63 -18.35
C LEU A 285 -5.40 -7.27 -19.24
N GLU A 286 -4.72 -6.49 -20.08
CA GLU A 286 -3.61 -6.97 -20.90
C GLU A 286 -2.52 -7.60 -20.03
N PHE A 287 -2.07 -6.86 -19.00
CA PHE A 287 -1.11 -7.38 -18.03
C PHE A 287 -1.65 -8.60 -17.27
N LEU A 288 -2.87 -8.52 -16.72
CA LEU A 288 -3.42 -9.63 -15.93
C LEU A 288 -3.57 -10.92 -16.76
N ARG A 289 -3.96 -10.80 -18.03
CA ARG A 289 -4.07 -11.94 -18.96
C ARG A 289 -2.70 -12.50 -19.32
N SER A 290 -1.67 -11.67 -19.45
CA SER A 290 -0.32 -12.14 -19.80
C SER A 290 0.32 -12.98 -18.69
N VAL A 291 -0.08 -12.77 -17.43
CA VAL A 291 0.45 -13.48 -16.26
C VAL A 291 -0.52 -14.49 -15.65
N LYS A 292 -1.69 -14.72 -16.25
CA LYS A 292 -2.79 -15.48 -15.60
C LYS A 292 -2.49 -16.94 -15.24
N ASP A 293 -1.55 -17.56 -15.92
CA ASP A 293 -1.19 -18.98 -15.69
C ASP A 293 0.02 -19.12 -14.75
N SER A 294 0.55 -18.00 -14.24
CA SER A 294 1.77 -17.98 -13.41
C SER A 294 1.50 -18.15 -11.91
N VAL A 295 0.37 -17.63 -11.41
CA VAL A 295 -0.01 -17.67 -10.00
C VAL A 295 -1.52 -17.89 -9.87
N PRO A 296 -2.00 -18.54 -8.80
CA PRO A 296 -3.44 -18.78 -8.63
C PRO A 296 -4.22 -17.49 -8.36
N GLN A 297 -3.58 -16.48 -7.76
CA GLN A 297 -4.23 -15.23 -7.36
C GLN A 297 -3.29 -14.02 -7.40
N ILE A 298 -3.84 -12.86 -7.78
CA ILE A 298 -3.23 -11.53 -7.66
C ILE A 298 -4.17 -10.61 -6.88
N ASP A 299 -3.60 -9.77 -6.02
CA ASP A 299 -4.30 -8.71 -5.30
C ASP A 299 -3.86 -7.35 -5.83
N CYS A 300 -4.77 -6.63 -6.48
CA CYS A 300 -4.48 -5.38 -7.18
C CYS A 300 -5.04 -4.17 -6.41
N MET A 301 -4.16 -3.29 -5.93
CA MET A 301 -4.56 -2.03 -5.31
C MET A 301 -4.72 -0.95 -6.38
N LEU A 302 -5.92 -0.38 -6.50
CA LEU A 302 -6.20 0.71 -7.43
C LEU A 302 -5.80 2.05 -6.82
N GLU A 303 -4.89 2.73 -7.51
CA GLU A 303 -4.29 4.00 -7.10
C GLU A 303 -4.95 5.19 -7.83
N ALA A 304 -6.28 5.27 -7.80
CA ALA A 304 -7.02 6.32 -8.52
C ALA A 304 -7.43 7.49 -7.60
N LYS A 305 -7.78 8.65 -8.17
CA LYS A 305 -8.31 9.79 -7.39
C LYS A 305 -9.74 9.56 -6.92
N ALA A 306 -10.58 8.87 -7.70
CA ALA A 306 -11.98 8.59 -7.34
C ALA A 306 -12.15 7.44 -6.32
N LYS A 307 -11.06 6.82 -5.87
CA LYS A 307 -11.04 5.86 -4.76
C LYS A 307 -11.93 4.63 -5.01
N ASP A 308 -12.83 4.33 -4.08
CA ASP A 308 -13.81 3.24 -4.18
C ASP A 308 -14.78 3.40 -5.35
N GLN A 309 -15.06 4.64 -5.82
CA GLN A 309 -15.81 4.83 -7.06
C GLN A 309 -15.03 4.29 -8.28
N ALA A 310 -13.70 4.44 -8.29
CA ALA A 310 -12.89 3.88 -9.37
C ALA A 310 -12.95 2.35 -9.39
N LEU A 311 -12.96 1.72 -8.22
CA LEU A 311 -13.16 0.28 -8.09
C LEU A 311 -14.55 -0.15 -8.59
N ALA A 312 -15.61 0.53 -8.14
CA ALA A 312 -16.97 0.22 -8.58
C ALA A 312 -17.12 0.36 -10.11
N THR A 313 -16.62 1.45 -10.69
CA THR A 313 -16.64 1.67 -12.14
C THR A 313 -15.83 0.63 -12.91
N LEU A 314 -14.65 0.23 -12.41
CA LEU A 314 -13.86 -0.84 -13.01
C LEU A 314 -14.66 -2.15 -13.04
N MET A 315 -15.31 -2.51 -11.93
CA MET A 315 -16.10 -3.74 -11.84
C MET A 315 -17.34 -3.72 -12.73
N GLU A 316 -18.00 -2.57 -12.91
CA GLU A 316 -19.08 -2.40 -13.90
C GLU A 316 -18.59 -2.58 -15.34
N GLU A 317 -17.40 -2.08 -15.69
CA GLU A 317 -16.80 -2.28 -17.00
C GLU A 317 -16.40 -3.74 -17.23
N LEU A 318 -15.75 -4.38 -16.25
CA LEU A 318 -15.42 -5.80 -16.30
C LEU A 318 -16.67 -6.67 -16.41
N GLY A 319 -17.77 -6.29 -15.74
CA GLY A 319 -19.06 -6.98 -15.86
C GLY A 319 -19.64 -6.92 -17.28
N ARG A 320 -19.48 -5.77 -17.97
CA ARG A 320 -19.86 -5.63 -19.38
C ARG A 320 -19.01 -6.51 -20.30
N LEU A 321 -17.69 -6.57 -20.07
CA LEU A 321 -16.77 -7.43 -20.82
C LEU A 321 -17.05 -8.92 -20.58
N ALA A 322 -17.36 -9.31 -19.35
CA ALA A 322 -17.78 -10.67 -19.01
C ALA A 322 -19.05 -11.07 -19.79
N ALA A 323 -20.04 -10.18 -19.86
CA ALA A 323 -21.27 -10.40 -20.62
C ALA A 323 -21.05 -10.50 -22.14
N SER A 324 -19.99 -9.89 -22.67
CA SER A 324 -19.60 -10.01 -24.09
C SER A 324 -18.72 -11.22 -24.41
N GLY A 325 -18.43 -12.09 -23.43
CA GLY A 325 -17.68 -13.33 -23.65
C GLY A 325 -16.15 -13.17 -23.69
N GLU A 326 -15.61 -12.10 -23.10
CA GLU A 326 -14.16 -11.79 -23.06
C GLU A 326 -13.33 -12.69 -22.12
N GLY A 327 -13.82 -13.88 -21.78
CA GLY A 327 -13.10 -14.81 -20.90
C GLY A 327 -12.86 -14.26 -19.48
N ILE A 328 -13.79 -13.46 -18.96
CA ILE A 328 -13.79 -12.93 -17.59
C ILE A 328 -15.02 -13.47 -16.88
N ARG A 329 -14.87 -13.92 -15.64
CA ARG A 329 -15.99 -14.27 -14.77
C ARG A 329 -16.00 -13.34 -13.55
N ILE A 330 -17.11 -12.65 -13.30
CA ILE A 330 -17.31 -11.90 -12.06
C ILE A 330 -17.56 -12.90 -10.92
N VAL A 331 -16.78 -12.78 -9.85
CA VAL A 331 -16.90 -13.63 -8.65
C VAL A 331 -17.74 -12.93 -7.59
N ASP A 332 -17.42 -11.67 -7.29
CA ASP A 332 -18.13 -10.82 -6.34
C ASP A 332 -17.90 -9.32 -6.65
N GLY A 333 -18.23 -8.43 -5.71
CA GLY A 333 -18.15 -6.98 -5.88
C GLY A 333 -16.75 -6.41 -6.14
N SER A 334 -15.66 -7.13 -5.87
CA SER A 334 -14.29 -6.69 -6.21
C SER A 334 -13.38 -7.78 -6.79
N THR A 335 -13.95 -8.92 -7.17
CA THR A 335 -13.18 -10.09 -7.59
C THR A 335 -13.62 -10.58 -8.96
N ILE A 336 -12.62 -10.90 -9.80
CA ILE A 336 -12.80 -11.58 -11.07
C ILE A 336 -11.98 -12.87 -11.14
N GLU A 337 -12.35 -13.75 -12.06
CA GLU A 337 -11.53 -14.86 -12.52
C GLU A 337 -11.23 -14.72 -14.02
N LEU A 338 -9.96 -14.95 -14.38
CA LEU A 338 -9.40 -14.92 -15.74
C LEU A 338 -8.87 -16.29 -16.20
#